data_AF-A0AAP4BZX5-F1
#
_entry.id   AF-A0AAP4BZX5-F1
#
_cell.length_a   1.000
_cell.length_b   1.000
_cell.length_c   1.000
_cell.angle_alpha   90.00
_cell.angle_beta   90.00
_cell.angle_gamma   90.00
#
_symmetry.space_group_name_H-M   'P 1'
#
loop_
_entity.id
_entity.type
_entity.pdbx_description
1 polymer ?
#
loop_
_entity_poly.entity_id
_entity_poly.type
_entity_poly.pdbx_seq_one_letter_code
_entity_poly.pdbx_strand_id
1 'polypeptide(L)' 'MRRSLLWDSLLGFLGFFACLAVIQAVVNLFEDSPAVWPGLVAGALCALTYLAWRAKRKDLQ' A
#
# COMPACT_ATOMS: atom_id res chain seq x y z
N MET A 1 -1.94 -22.69 8.55
CA MET A 1 -1.48 -22.65 7.14
C MET A 1 -2.33 -21.74 6.24
N ARG A 2 -3.62 -22.04 5.98
CA ARG A 2 -4.45 -21.23 5.04
C ARG A 2 -4.53 -19.73 5.39
N ARG A 3 -4.70 -19.39 6.67
CA ARG A 3 -4.82 -17.99 7.13
C ARG A 3 -3.54 -17.17 6.94
N SER A 4 -2.37 -17.79 7.10
CA SER A 4 -1.08 -17.13 6.82
C SER A 4 -0.94 -16.79 5.34
N LEU A 5 -1.26 -17.75 4.46
CA LEU A 5 -1.24 -17.54 3.00
C LEU A 5 -2.17 -16.40 2.56
N LEU A 6 -3.37 -16.29 3.15
CA LEU A 6 -4.27 -15.18 2.86
C LEU A 6 -3.67 -13.82 3.25
N TRP A 7 -3.05 -13.74 4.43
CA TRP A 7 -2.37 -12.52 4.87
C TRP A 7 -1.16 -12.18 4.02
N ASP A 8 -0.38 -13.19 3.60
CA ASP A 8 0.77 -13.01 2.71
C ASP A 8 0.35 -12.49 1.35
N SER A 9 -0.72 -13.05 0.77
CA SER A 9 -1.30 -12.57 -0.49
C SER A 9 -1.86 -11.15 -0.36
N LEU A 10 -2.58 -10.83 0.72
CA LEU A 10 -3.13 -9.50 0.96
C LEU A 10 -2.01 -8.45 1.09
N LEU A 11 -0.96 -8.77 1.85
CA LEU A 11 0.18 -7.87 2.02
C LEU A 11 0.98 -7.70 0.74
N GLY A 12 1.17 -8.78 -0.02
CA GLY A 12 1.83 -8.71 -1.34
C GLY A 12 1.06 -7.83 -2.30
N PHE A 13 -0.26 -7.99 -2.37
CA PHE A 13 -1.14 -7.16 -3.19
C PHE A 13 -1.10 -5.69 -2.77
N LEU A 14 -1.38 -5.40 -1.49
CA LEU A 14 -1.39 -4.02 -0.97
C LEU A 14 -0.02 -3.34 -1.14
N GLY A 15 1.06 -4.06 -0.82
CA GLY A 15 2.42 -3.54 -0.95
C GLY A 15 2.79 -3.24 -2.40
N PHE A 16 2.42 -4.11 -3.35
CA PHE A 16 2.68 -3.87 -4.77
C PHE A 16 1.97 -2.62 -5.28
N PHE A 17 0.67 -2.48 -5.01
CA PHE A 17 -0.09 -1.31 -5.42
C PHE A 17 0.34 -0.04 -4.67
N ALA A 18 0.72 -0.15 -3.40
CA ALA A 18 1.31 0.96 -2.66
C ALA A 18 2.60 1.45 -3.33
N CYS A 19 3.49 0.54 -3.74
CA CYS A 19 4.71 0.89 -4.49
C CYS A 19 4.38 1.59 -5.82
N LEU A 20 3.45 1.04 -6.61
CA LEU A 20 3.04 1.67 -7.86
C LEU A 20 2.43 3.05 -7.64
N ALA A 21 1.60 3.21 -6.60
CA ALA A 21 1.00 4.49 -6.26
C ALA A 21 2.05 5.51 -5.81
N VAL A 22 3.07 5.10 -5.06
CA VAL A 22 4.20 5.97 -4.69
C VAL A 22 4.97 6.40 -5.94
N ILE A 23 5.27 5.48 -6.85
CA ILE A 23 5.94 5.81 -8.13
C ILE A 23 5.09 6.79 -8.92
N GLN A 24 3.78 6.55 -9.06
CA GLN A 24 2.85 7.46 -9.72
C GLN A 24 2.79 8.84 -9.05
N ALA A 25 2.76 8.89 -7.72
CA ALA A 25 2.80 10.15 -6.99
C ALA A 25 4.09 10.92 -7.25
N VAL A 26 5.23 10.24 -7.30
CA VAL A 26 6.53 10.84 -7.65
C VAL A 26 6.54 11.32 -9.09
N VAL A 27 6.05 10.53 -10.05
CA VAL A 27 5.95 10.91 -11.46
C VAL A 27 5.05 12.14 -11.64
N ASN A 28 3.91 12.19 -10.95
CA ASN A 28 2.98 13.32 -10.98
C ASN A 28 3.59 14.63 -10.45
N LEU A 29 4.65 14.59 -9.62
CA LEU A 29 5.35 15.81 -9.20
C LEU A 29 6.07 16.52 -10.36
N PHE A 30 6.31 15.80 -11.46
CA PHE A 30 6.96 16.34 -12.66
C PHE A 30 5.97 16.77 -13.75
N GLU A 31 4.66 16.66 -13.51
CA GLU A 31 3.66 17.22 -14.44
C GLU A 31 3.54 18.74 -14.29
N ASP A 32 3.12 19.41 -15.37
CA ASP A 32 2.94 20.86 -15.42
C ASP A 32 1.89 21.37 -14.40
N SER A 33 0.92 20.52 -14.05
CA SER A 33 -0.12 20.81 -13.06
C SER A 33 -0.27 19.62 -12.11
N PRO A 34 0.62 19.47 -11.11
CA PRO A 34 0.66 18.31 -10.25
C PRO A 34 -0.63 18.20 -9.41
N ALA A 35 -1.29 17.05 -9.49
CA ALA A 35 -2.48 16.80 -8.69
C ALA A 35 -2.11 16.28 -7.28
N VAL A 36 -2.93 16.57 -6.27
CA VAL A 36 -2.68 16.11 -4.89
C VAL A 36 -3.15 14.67 -4.66
N TRP A 37 -4.14 14.20 -5.45
CA TRP A 37 -4.77 12.90 -5.26
C TRP A 37 -3.80 11.69 -5.38
N PRO A 38 -2.77 11.66 -6.24
CA PRO A 38 -1.86 10.52 -6.30
C PRO A 38 -1.08 10.34 -4.99
N GLY A 39 -0.66 11.44 -4.37
CA GLY A 39 0.00 11.42 -3.06
C GLY A 39 -0.93 10.92 -1.94
N LEU A 40 -2.21 11.32 -1.98
CA LEU A 40 -3.22 10.82 -1.03
C LEU A 40 -3.45 9.32 -1.19
N VAL A 41 -3.56 8.83 -2.43
CA VAL A 41 -3.74 7.41 -2.74
C VAL A 41 -2.51 6.60 -2.29
N ALA A 42 -1.31 7.10 -2.58
CA ALA A 42 -0.07 6.49 -2.13
C ALA A 42 -0.01 6.39 -0.59
N GLY A 43 -0.28 7.50 0.11
CA GLY A 43 -0.33 7.53 1.57
C GLY A 43 -1.36 6.57 2.16
N ALA A 44 -2.56 6.52 1.57
CA ALA A 44 -3.62 5.61 2.00
C ALA A 44 -3.22 4.14 1.82
N LEU A 45 -2.64 3.76 0.68
CA LEU A 45 -2.18 2.39 0.42
C LEU A 45 -1.02 1.99 1.32
N CYS A 46 -0.08 2.90 1.59
CA CYS A 46 0.98 2.67 2.59
C CYS A 46 0.39 2.44 3.99
N ALA A 47 -0.58 3.26 4.40
CA ALA A 47 -1.24 3.12 5.70
C ALA A 47 -2.01 1.79 5.80
N LEU A 48 -2.76 1.40 4.76
CA LEU A 48 -3.45 0.12 4.69
C LEU A 48 -2.48 -1.06 4.75
N THR A 49 -1.34 -0.98 4.05
CA THR A 49 -0.29 -2.00 4.09
C THR A 49 0.27 -2.15 5.51
N TYR A 50 0.56 -1.04 6.19
CA TYR A 50 1.03 -1.04 7.57
C TYR A 50 0.00 -1.61 8.55
N LEU A 51 -1.27 -1.22 8.41
CA LEU A 51 -2.38 -1.72 9.24
C LEU A 51 -2.60 -3.22 9.03
N ALA A 52 -2.57 -3.68 7.78
CA ALA A 52 -2.65 -5.11 7.45
C ALA A 52 -1.48 -5.89 8.06
N TRP A 53 -0.26 -5.34 8.03
CA TRP A 53 0.90 -5.99 8.64
C TRP A 53 0.77 -6.07 10.17
N ARG A 54 0.27 -4.98 10.78
CA ARG A 54 -0.02 -4.95 12.22
C ARG A 54 -1.13 -5.95 12.60
N ALA A 55 -2.17 -6.07 11.79
CA ALA A 55 -3.27 -7.00 11.99
C ALA A 55 -2.81 -8.45 11.87
N LYS A 56 -2.05 -8.79 10.81
CA LYS A 56 -1.42 -10.11 10.64
C LYS A 56 -0.63 -10.54 11.87
N ARG A 57 0.20 -9.65 12.43
CA ARG A 57 1.01 -9.96 13.61
C ARG A 57 0.16 -10.28 14.84
N LYS A 58 -0.92 -9.54 15.07
CA LYS A 58 -1.86 -9.82 16.18
C LYS A 58 -2.64 -11.12 15.98
N ASP A 59 -2.95 -11.44 14.73
CA ASP A 59 -3.79 -12.58 14.37
C ASP A 59 -3.01 -13.91 14.36
N LEU A 60 -1.71 -13.88 14.02
CA LEU A 60 -0.85 -15.07 13.99
C LEU A 60 -0.03 -15.28 15.27
N GLN A 61 -0.12 -14.37 16.25
CA GLN A 61 0.37 -14.55 17.61
C GLN A 61 -0.63 -15.36 18.43
#